data_AF-A0A7S1EXU5-F1
#
_entry.id   AF-A0A7S1EXU5-F1
#
_cell.length_a   1.000
_cell.length_b   1.000
_cell.length_c   1.000
_cell.angle_alpha   90.00
_cell.angle_beta   90.00
_cell.angle_gamma   90.00
#
_symmetry.space_group_name_H-M   'P 1'
#
loop_
_entity.id
_entity.type
_entity.pdbx_description
1 polymer ?
#
loop_
_entity_poly.entity_id
_entity_poly.type
_entity_poly.pdbx_seq_one_letter_code
_entity_poly.pdbx_strand_id
1 'polypeptide(L)'
;GDSLAGLVCGNDRSLAIATDQRALVQQIAEYTSGILSVSVPQGALLSTLAIVMWFLVIVREIMETGGFMSGIWVLCAKKHKGSRQTLIRQDHVGLAFLALSVTHASLLTVVVLVRTIIASILLYVGVSWLANTTSVEDIILNAAALSFILDFDEVVFSTMLSLQARALFAQLQPLPRAGAAHVRLHNLF
;
A
#
# COMPACT_ATOMS: atom_id res chain seq x y z
N GLY A 1 -1.85 33.54 -48.55
CA GLY A 1 -1.92 32.83 -47.27
C GLY A 1 -2.34 31.42 -47.59
N ASP A 2 -1.47 30.45 -47.37
CA ASP A 2 -1.76 29.06 -47.70
C ASP A 2 -2.84 28.51 -46.76
N SER A 3 -3.74 27.71 -47.30
CA SER A 3 -4.81 27.10 -46.51
C SER A 3 -4.24 25.98 -45.61
N LEU A 4 -4.86 25.76 -44.44
CA LEU A 4 -4.49 24.66 -43.51
C LEU A 4 -4.44 23.29 -44.22
N ALA A 5 -5.35 23.06 -45.17
CA ALA A 5 -5.36 21.83 -45.96
C ALA A 5 -4.12 21.71 -46.87
N GLY A 6 -3.64 22.82 -47.44
CA GLY A 6 -2.42 22.85 -48.25
C GLY A 6 -1.17 22.53 -47.43
N LEU A 7 -1.10 23.03 -46.19
CA LEU A 7 0.01 22.74 -45.26
C LEU A 7 0.02 21.27 -44.79
N VAL A 8 -1.16 20.68 -44.55
CA VAL A 8 -1.29 19.25 -44.19
C VAL A 8 -0.88 18.36 -45.36
N CYS A 9 -1.32 18.68 -46.59
CA CYS A 9 -0.94 17.93 -47.79
C CYS A 9 0.55 18.11 -48.16
N GLY A 10 1.15 19.24 -47.77
CA GLY A 10 2.58 19.52 -47.91
C GLY A 10 3.47 18.83 -46.87
N ASN A 11 2.89 18.05 -45.94
CA ASN A 11 3.58 17.38 -44.84
C ASN A 11 4.49 18.34 -44.04
N ASP A 12 3.98 19.56 -43.82
CA ASP A 12 4.77 20.60 -43.20
C ASP A 12 4.99 20.31 -41.71
N ARG A 13 6.26 20.34 -41.28
CA ARG A 13 6.65 19.97 -39.90
C ARG A 13 6.15 20.98 -38.86
N SER A 14 5.82 22.19 -39.29
CA SER A 14 5.25 23.26 -38.46
C SER A 14 3.92 22.86 -37.80
N LEU A 15 3.09 22.06 -38.50
CA LEU A 15 1.80 21.57 -38.00
C LEU A 15 1.94 20.56 -36.86
N ALA A 16 2.91 19.65 -36.95
CA ALA A 16 3.18 18.68 -35.90
C ALA A 16 3.61 19.41 -34.61
N ILE A 17 4.56 20.36 -34.73
CA ILE A 17 5.03 21.17 -33.60
C ILE A 17 3.90 22.02 -33.00
N ALA A 18 3.05 22.62 -33.83
CA ALA A 18 1.92 23.43 -33.37
C ALA A 18 0.87 22.58 -32.62
N THR A 19 0.67 21.34 -33.05
CA THR A 19 -0.25 20.40 -32.38
C THR A 19 0.30 19.98 -31.01
N ASP A 20 1.60 19.66 -30.93
CA ASP A 20 2.27 19.32 -29.66
C ASP A 20 2.28 20.49 -28.68
N GLN A 21 2.56 21.71 -29.17
CA GLN A 21 2.47 22.93 -28.36
C GLN A 21 1.06 23.16 -27.83
N ARG A 22 0.04 22.97 -28.65
CA ARG A 22 -1.36 23.14 -28.24
C ARG A 22 -1.74 22.15 -27.14
N ALA A 23 -1.29 20.89 -27.25
CA ALA A 23 -1.53 19.88 -26.22
C ALA A 23 -0.88 20.25 -24.87
N LEU A 24 0.39 20.68 -24.87
CA LEU A 24 1.09 21.11 -23.65
C LEU A 24 0.42 22.32 -23.00
N VAL A 25 0.05 23.33 -23.79
CA VAL A 25 -0.62 24.54 -23.28
C VAL A 25 -1.98 24.20 -22.68
N GLN A 26 -2.73 23.29 -23.29
CA GLN A 26 -4.03 22.86 -22.78
C GLN A 26 -3.88 22.12 -21.43
N GLN A 27 -2.91 21.22 -21.31
CA GLN A 27 -2.64 20.54 -20.04
C GLN A 27 -2.25 21.51 -18.92
N ILE A 28 -1.41 22.51 -19.21
CA ILE A 28 -1.05 23.56 -18.24
C ILE A 28 -2.29 24.38 -17.85
N ALA A 29 -3.11 24.76 -18.83
CA ALA A 29 -4.33 25.53 -18.57
C ALA A 29 -5.32 24.75 -17.71
N GLU A 30 -5.51 23.45 -17.95
CA GLU A 30 -6.35 22.57 -17.14
C GLU A 30 -5.78 22.39 -15.73
N TYR A 31 -4.47 22.15 -15.60
CA TYR A 31 -3.78 22.00 -14.31
C TYR A 31 -3.85 23.28 -13.45
N THR A 32 -3.75 24.45 -14.09
CA THR A 32 -3.76 25.76 -13.44
C THR A 32 -5.16 26.38 -13.31
N SER A 33 -6.16 25.80 -13.97
CA SER A 33 -7.53 26.30 -13.92
C SER A 33 -8.05 26.27 -12.47
N GLY A 34 -8.68 27.37 -12.06
CA GLY A 34 -9.30 27.48 -10.74
C GLY A 34 -10.62 26.75 -10.72
N ILE A 35 -10.83 25.91 -9.71
CA ILE A 35 -12.12 25.25 -9.46
C ILE A 35 -12.95 26.08 -8.48
N LEU A 36 -14.25 26.26 -8.78
CA LEU A 36 -15.26 26.81 -7.86
C LEU A 36 -14.94 28.18 -7.24
N SER A 37 -14.83 29.26 -8.02
CA SER A 37 -14.68 30.66 -7.53
C SER A 37 -13.49 30.92 -6.59
N VAL A 38 -12.69 29.90 -6.30
CA VAL A 38 -11.55 29.87 -5.40
C VAL A 38 -10.31 29.82 -6.29
N SER A 39 -9.37 30.73 -6.06
CA SER A 39 -8.18 30.92 -6.91
C SER A 39 -7.11 29.83 -6.75
N VAL A 40 -7.50 28.62 -6.34
CA VAL A 40 -6.58 27.48 -6.13
C VAL A 40 -6.49 26.65 -7.42
N PRO A 41 -5.27 26.42 -7.95
CA PRO A 41 -5.07 25.54 -9.10
C PRO A 41 -5.61 24.13 -8.86
N GLN A 42 -6.43 23.62 -9.79
CA GLN A 42 -7.00 22.26 -9.74
C GLN A 42 -5.91 21.18 -9.53
N GLY A 43 -4.79 21.29 -10.25
CA GLY A 43 -3.69 20.33 -10.16
C GLY A 43 -3.03 20.26 -8.79
N ALA A 44 -2.83 21.42 -8.13
CA ALA A 44 -2.25 21.49 -6.79
C ALA A 44 -3.16 20.83 -5.75
N LEU A 45 -4.48 21.04 -5.85
CA LEU A 45 -5.46 20.40 -4.99
C LEU A 45 -5.43 18.87 -5.16
N LEU A 46 -5.48 18.39 -6.39
CA LEU A 46 -5.48 16.95 -6.69
C LEU A 46 -4.17 16.27 -6.27
N SER A 47 -3.02 16.90 -6.53
CA SER A 47 -1.72 16.38 -6.07
C SER A 47 -1.66 16.31 -4.54
N THR A 48 -2.12 17.35 -3.84
CA THR A 48 -2.15 17.35 -2.36
C THR A 48 -3.06 16.26 -1.82
N LEU A 49 -4.27 16.10 -2.38
CA LEU A 49 -5.20 15.05 -1.99
C LEU A 49 -4.61 13.66 -2.27
N ALA A 50 -3.98 13.46 -3.42
CA ALA A 50 -3.31 12.21 -3.77
C ALA A 50 -2.19 11.86 -2.79
N ILE A 51 -1.37 12.84 -2.40
CA ILE A 51 -0.31 12.66 -1.40
C ILE A 51 -0.91 12.31 -0.02
N VAL A 52 -1.99 12.98 0.40
CA VAL A 52 -2.68 12.67 1.67
C VAL A 52 -3.25 11.25 1.64
N MET A 53 -3.93 10.86 0.56
CA MET A 53 -4.44 9.51 0.41
C MET A 53 -3.31 8.48 0.42
N TRP A 54 -2.21 8.74 -0.30
CA TRP A 54 -1.03 7.88 -0.31
C TRP A 54 -0.43 7.71 1.08
N PHE A 55 -0.30 8.80 1.83
CA PHE A 55 0.17 8.74 3.21
C PHE A 55 -0.76 7.90 4.10
N LEU A 56 -2.08 8.07 4.00
CA LEU A 56 -3.05 7.30 4.77
C LEU A 56 -2.99 5.80 4.45
N VAL A 57 -2.80 5.46 3.17
CA VAL A 57 -2.61 4.07 2.71
C VAL A 57 -1.36 3.46 3.36
N ILE A 58 -0.23 4.17 3.37
CA ILE A 58 0.99 3.70 4.04
C ILE A 58 0.81 3.61 5.56
N VAL A 59 0.13 4.57 6.20
CA VAL A 59 -0.12 4.52 7.65
C VAL A 59 -0.95 3.27 8.00
N ARG A 60 -1.99 2.98 7.22
CA ARG A 60 -2.78 1.75 7.38
C ARG A 60 -1.89 0.52 7.30
N GLU A 61 -1.04 0.45 6.29
CA GLU A 61 -0.11 -0.66 6.08
C GLU A 61 0.86 -0.86 7.26
N ILE A 62 1.42 0.23 7.79
CA ILE A 62 2.29 0.21 8.98
C ILE A 62 1.50 -0.25 10.23
N MET A 63 0.26 0.20 10.40
CA MET A 63 -0.58 -0.18 11.55
C MET A 63 -0.95 -1.67 11.51
N GLU A 64 -1.32 -2.20 10.35
CA GLU A 64 -1.64 -3.62 10.17
C GLU A 64 -0.41 -4.49 10.46
N THR A 65 0.73 -4.12 9.89
CA THR A 65 2.02 -4.78 10.11
C THR A 65 2.49 -4.68 11.57
N GLY A 66 2.30 -3.53 12.22
CA GLY A 66 2.60 -3.33 13.64
C GLY A 66 1.71 -4.16 14.57
N GLY A 67 0.42 -4.29 14.23
CA GLY A 67 -0.51 -5.17 14.92
C GLY A 67 -0.06 -6.62 14.88
N PHE A 68 0.39 -7.09 13.72
CA PHE A 68 0.95 -8.44 13.54
C PHE A 68 2.24 -8.64 14.37
N MET A 69 3.16 -7.68 14.34
CA MET A 69 4.39 -7.71 15.17
C MET A 69 4.07 -7.81 16.67
N SER A 70 3.10 -7.04 17.15
CA SER A 70 2.67 -7.08 18.56
C SER A 70 2.16 -8.47 18.96
N GLY A 71 1.43 -9.15 18.06
CA GLY A 71 0.95 -10.51 18.27
C GLY A 71 2.07 -11.54 18.35
N ILE A 72 3.10 -11.42 17.49
CA ILE A 72 4.30 -12.28 17.55
C ILE A 72 4.99 -12.12 18.90
N TRP A 73 5.20 -10.87 19.35
CA TRP A 73 5.87 -10.62 20.63
C TRP A 73 5.10 -11.21 21.80
N VAL A 74 3.78 -11.03 21.86
CA VAL A 74 2.94 -11.62 22.92
C VAL A 74 3.07 -13.15 22.96
N LEU A 75 3.07 -13.82 21.81
CA LEU A 75 3.23 -15.27 21.74
C LEU A 75 4.63 -15.75 22.12
N CYS A 76 5.66 -14.98 21.78
CA CYS A 76 7.03 -15.26 22.20
C CYS A 76 7.24 -15.06 23.71
N ALA A 77 6.64 -14.02 24.29
CA ALA A 77 6.73 -13.73 25.72
C ALA A 77 6.06 -14.80 26.59
N LYS A 78 4.99 -15.44 26.07
CA LYS A 78 4.28 -16.55 26.75
C LYS A 78 5.00 -17.90 26.67
N LYS A 79 6.17 -17.97 26.03
CA LYS A 79 6.91 -19.22 25.86
C LYS A 79 7.42 -19.75 27.21
N HIS A 80 7.03 -20.98 27.55
CA HIS A 80 7.56 -21.69 28.71
C HIS A 80 9.04 -22.06 28.49
N LYS A 81 9.91 -21.80 29.47
CA LYS A 81 11.34 -22.16 29.45
C LYS A 81 11.49 -23.65 29.07
N GLY A 82 11.97 -23.94 27.86
CA GLY A 82 12.33 -25.28 27.41
C GLY A 82 11.58 -25.85 26.20
N SER A 83 10.42 -25.33 25.81
CA SER A 83 9.69 -25.89 24.65
C SER A 83 10.22 -25.34 23.33
N ARG A 84 10.74 -26.21 22.44
CA ARG A 84 11.18 -25.86 21.07
C ARG A 84 10.05 -25.91 20.04
N GLN A 85 8.87 -26.37 20.44
CA GLN A 85 7.78 -26.67 19.53
C GLN A 85 6.76 -25.53 19.50
N THR A 86 6.32 -25.19 18.28
CA THR A 86 5.11 -24.39 18.07
C THR A 86 3.91 -25.19 18.56
N LEU A 87 3.17 -24.63 19.52
CA LEU A 87 1.98 -25.27 20.09
C LEU A 87 0.75 -24.66 19.43
N ILE A 88 0.09 -25.47 18.61
CA ILE A 88 -1.20 -25.14 18.02
C ILE A 88 -2.25 -25.90 18.82
N ARG A 89 -3.16 -25.17 19.45
CA ARG A 89 -4.31 -25.77 20.13
C ARG A 89 -5.50 -25.67 19.19
N GLN A 90 -6.10 -26.81 18.89
CA GLN A 90 -7.40 -26.84 18.23
C GLN A 90 -8.47 -26.48 19.28
N ASP A 91 -9.15 -25.37 19.07
CA ASP A 91 -10.32 -24.94 19.83
C ASP A 91 -11.58 -25.24 19.01
N HIS A 92 -12.76 -25.16 19.63
CA HIS A 92 -14.04 -25.44 18.98
C HIS A 92 -14.34 -24.52 17.79
N VAL A 93 -13.67 -23.37 17.71
CA VAL A 93 -13.86 -22.32 16.69
C VAL A 93 -12.72 -22.30 15.66
N GLY A 94 -11.60 -23.00 15.89
CA GLY A 94 -10.46 -23.02 14.96
C GLY A 94 -9.12 -23.38 15.60
N LEU A 95 -8.04 -23.24 14.84
CA LEU A 95 -6.66 -23.48 15.28
C LEU A 95 -6.08 -22.19 15.88
N ALA A 96 -5.78 -22.19 17.17
CA ALA A 96 -5.18 -21.06 17.87
C ALA A 96 -3.70 -21.31 18.19
N PHE A 97 -2.84 -20.34 17.90
CA PHE A 97 -1.45 -20.38 18.33
C PHE A 97 -1.35 -20.08 19.83
N LEU A 98 -0.85 -21.03 20.61
CA LEU A 98 -0.64 -20.87 22.04
C LEU A 98 0.78 -20.36 22.36
N ALA A 99 1.77 -20.87 21.62
CA ALA A 99 3.17 -20.47 21.74
C ALA A 99 3.89 -20.63 20.40
N LEU A 100 4.79 -19.70 20.10
CA LEU A 100 5.60 -19.71 18.89
C LEU A 100 7.06 -20.10 19.19
N SER A 101 7.67 -20.90 18.33
CA SER A 101 9.10 -21.19 18.43
C SER A 101 9.92 -19.95 18.06
N VAL A 102 11.12 -19.81 18.65
CA VAL A 102 11.97 -18.63 18.44
C VAL A 102 12.45 -18.53 16.99
N THR A 103 12.66 -19.68 16.33
CA THR A 103 13.04 -19.72 14.91
C THR A 103 11.92 -19.21 14.00
N HIS A 104 10.67 -19.64 14.24
CA HIS A 104 9.52 -19.17 13.49
C HIS A 104 9.26 -17.69 13.78
N ALA A 105 9.38 -17.28 15.04
CA ALA A 105 9.25 -15.89 15.43
C ALA A 105 10.29 -15.00 14.75
N SER A 106 11.57 -15.39 14.75
CA SER A 106 12.62 -14.61 14.10
C SER A 106 12.38 -14.50 12.60
N LEU A 107 11.95 -15.58 11.94
CA LEU A 107 11.63 -15.55 10.51
C LEU A 107 10.46 -14.59 10.23
N LEU A 108 9.37 -14.68 11.00
CA LEU A 108 8.23 -13.77 10.83
C LEU A 108 8.59 -12.31 11.13
N THR A 109 9.41 -12.06 12.15
CA THR A 109 9.92 -10.72 12.46
C THR A 109 10.76 -10.17 11.30
N VAL A 110 11.62 -10.98 10.69
CA VAL A 110 12.41 -10.55 9.52
C VAL A 110 11.50 -10.19 8.35
N VAL A 111 10.48 -11.00 8.05
CA VAL A 111 9.48 -10.69 7.00
C VAL A 111 8.79 -9.35 7.26
N VAL A 112 8.37 -9.11 8.50
CA VAL A 112 7.74 -7.85 8.91
C VAL A 112 8.68 -6.65 8.76
N LEU A 113 9.96 -6.81 9.11
CA LEU A 113 10.95 -5.74 8.96
C LEU A 113 11.15 -5.41 7.47
N VAL A 114 11.28 -6.41 6.62
CA VAL A 114 11.39 -6.22 5.16
C VAL A 114 10.16 -5.49 4.62
N ARG A 115 8.95 -5.90 5.01
CA ARG A 115 7.70 -5.26 4.59
C ARG A 115 7.63 -3.79 5.03
N THR A 116 8.00 -3.49 6.28
CA THR A 116 8.08 -2.11 6.79
C THR A 116 9.11 -1.26 6.03
N ILE A 117 10.26 -1.83 5.68
CA ILE A 117 11.29 -1.14 4.90
C ILE A 117 10.78 -0.82 3.50
N ILE A 118 10.15 -1.79 2.82
CA ILE A 118 9.57 -1.59 1.49
C ILE A 118 8.49 -0.51 1.53
N ALA A 119 7.57 -0.55 2.50
CA ALA A 119 6.54 0.47 2.68
C ALA A 119 7.14 1.86 2.92
N SER A 120 8.23 1.96 3.69
CA SER A 120 8.93 3.23 3.94
C SER A 120 9.60 3.79 2.68
N ILE A 121 10.21 2.92 1.87
CA ILE A 121 10.80 3.30 0.58
C ILE A 121 9.69 3.77 -0.37
N LEU A 122 8.59 3.02 -0.46
CA LEU A 122 7.43 3.36 -1.29
C LEU A 122 6.81 4.69 -0.86
N LEU A 123 6.75 4.99 0.44
CA LEU A 123 6.28 6.29 0.91
C LEU A 123 7.12 7.42 0.32
N TYR A 124 8.44 7.33 0.49
CA TYR A 124 9.36 8.35 -0.01
C TYR A 124 9.28 8.53 -1.52
N VAL A 125 9.35 7.42 -2.27
CA VAL A 125 9.29 7.41 -3.73
C VAL A 125 7.94 7.91 -4.22
N GLY A 126 6.83 7.44 -3.63
CA GLY A 126 5.48 7.81 -4.03
C GLY A 126 5.16 9.28 -3.78
N VAL A 127 5.58 9.85 -2.64
CA VAL A 127 5.43 11.30 -2.38
C VAL A 127 6.23 12.11 -3.40
N SER A 128 7.49 11.74 -3.65
CA SER A 128 8.34 12.40 -4.64
C SER A 128 7.73 12.35 -6.05
N TRP A 129 7.20 11.19 -6.43
CA TRP A 129 6.61 10.98 -7.76
C TRP A 129 5.30 11.76 -7.94
N LEU A 130 4.39 11.71 -6.96
CA LEU A 130 3.13 12.45 -6.98
C LEU A 130 3.33 13.97 -6.94
N ALA A 131 4.32 14.45 -6.21
CA ALA A 131 4.65 15.87 -6.13
C ALA A 131 5.24 16.42 -7.44
N ASN A 132 5.96 15.59 -8.21
CA ASN A 132 6.59 15.98 -9.47
C ASN A 132 5.69 15.77 -10.70
N THR A 133 4.48 15.24 -10.53
CA THR A 133 3.57 14.97 -11.65
C THR A 133 2.76 16.23 -12.00
N THR A 134 2.87 16.70 -13.24
CA THR A 134 2.24 17.95 -13.73
C THR A 134 0.99 17.73 -14.57
N SER A 135 0.65 16.48 -14.89
CA SER A 135 -0.59 16.11 -15.57
C SER A 135 -1.60 15.58 -14.57
N VAL A 136 -2.84 16.07 -14.64
CA VAL A 136 -3.93 15.64 -13.74
C VAL A 136 -4.26 14.15 -13.93
N GLU A 137 -4.27 13.68 -15.17
CA GLU A 137 -4.49 12.27 -15.51
C GLU A 137 -3.41 11.38 -14.89
N ASP A 138 -2.15 11.80 -15.04
CA ASP A 138 -1.00 11.07 -14.51
C ASP A 138 -1.01 11.03 -12.98
N ILE A 139 -1.47 12.07 -12.29
CA ILE A 139 -1.58 12.07 -10.81
C ILE A 139 -2.47 10.92 -10.34
N ILE A 140 -3.63 10.75 -10.97
CA ILE A 140 -4.61 9.72 -10.60
C ILE A 140 -4.07 8.32 -10.94
N LEU A 141 -3.50 8.16 -12.13
CA LEU A 141 -2.92 6.89 -12.58
C LEU A 141 -1.74 6.47 -11.70
N ASN A 142 -0.84 7.39 -11.36
CA ASN A 142 0.32 7.13 -10.51
C ASN A 142 -0.10 6.78 -9.08
N ALA A 143 -1.10 7.46 -8.53
CA ALA A 143 -1.65 7.13 -7.21
C ALA A 143 -2.26 5.72 -7.20
N ALA A 144 -3.05 5.36 -8.21
CA ALA A 144 -3.64 4.02 -8.33
C ALA A 144 -2.58 2.93 -8.51
N ALA A 145 -1.56 3.18 -9.32
CA ALA A 145 -0.44 2.26 -9.53
C ALA A 145 0.35 2.01 -8.24
N LEU A 146 0.62 3.07 -7.47
CA LEU A 146 1.29 2.97 -6.17
C LEU A 146 0.48 2.10 -5.19
N SER A 147 -0.84 2.27 -5.12
CA SER A 147 -1.70 1.39 -4.31
C SER A 147 -1.66 -0.06 -4.77
N PHE A 148 -1.70 -0.31 -6.09
CA PHE A 148 -1.58 -1.67 -6.62
C PHE A 148 -0.24 -2.33 -6.27
N ILE A 149 0.88 -1.58 -6.34
CA ILE A 149 2.20 -2.10 -5.95
C ILE A 149 2.23 -2.47 -4.47
N LEU A 150 1.54 -1.70 -3.62
CA LEU A 150 1.48 -1.99 -2.19
C LEU A 150 0.73 -3.28 -1.88
N ASP A 151 -0.38 -3.54 -2.58
CA ASP A 151 -1.18 -4.78 -2.40
C ASP A 151 -0.62 -5.99 -3.18
N PHE A 152 0.53 -5.83 -3.86
CA PHE A 152 1.06 -6.84 -4.76
C PHE A 152 1.53 -8.10 -4.01
N ASP A 153 2.09 -7.95 -2.80
CA ASP A 153 2.55 -9.12 -2.04
C ASP A 153 1.38 -9.99 -1.57
N GLU A 154 0.23 -9.42 -1.23
CA GLU A 154 -0.99 -10.17 -0.95
C GLU A 154 -1.45 -10.96 -2.18
N VAL A 155 -1.42 -10.34 -3.35
CA VAL A 155 -1.81 -11.01 -4.60
C VAL A 155 -0.86 -12.18 -4.89
N VAL A 156 0.45 -11.97 -4.79
CA VAL A 156 1.46 -13.03 -4.98
C VAL A 156 1.29 -14.13 -3.93
N PHE A 157 1.09 -13.78 -2.66
CA PHE A 157 0.86 -14.77 -1.61
C PHE A 157 -0.39 -15.60 -1.88
N SER A 158 -1.50 -14.96 -2.25
CA SER A 158 -2.79 -15.64 -2.50
C SER A 158 -2.75 -16.63 -3.67
N THR A 159 -1.86 -16.38 -4.64
CA THR A 159 -1.68 -17.18 -5.87
C THR A 159 -0.64 -18.28 -5.70
N MET A 160 0.45 -18.01 -4.96
CA MET A 160 1.54 -18.97 -4.73
C MET A 160 1.23 -19.97 -3.60
N LEU A 161 0.27 -19.67 -2.72
CA LEU A 161 -0.09 -20.54 -1.61
C LEU A 161 -0.80 -21.81 -2.07
N SER A 162 -0.25 -22.98 -1.73
CA SER A 162 -0.84 -24.28 -2.08
C SER A 162 -2.23 -24.47 -1.45
N LEU A 163 -3.08 -25.31 -2.08
CA LEU A 163 -4.44 -25.57 -1.59
C LEU A 163 -4.47 -26.08 -0.14
N GLN A 164 -3.47 -26.89 0.24
CA GLN A 164 -3.33 -27.41 1.60
C GLN A 164 -2.97 -26.30 2.60
N ALA A 165 -2.03 -25.43 2.25
CA ALA A 165 -1.69 -24.30 3.09
C ALA A 165 -2.87 -23.34 3.23
N ARG A 166 -3.61 -23.04 2.14
CA ARG A 166 -4.85 -22.24 2.18
C ARG A 166 -5.88 -22.81 3.15
N ALA A 167 -6.13 -24.12 3.10
CA ALA A 167 -7.07 -24.79 3.99
C ALA A 167 -6.65 -24.69 5.47
N LEU A 168 -5.35 -24.77 5.76
CA LEU A 168 -4.81 -24.58 7.11
C LEU A 168 -4.93 -23.12 7.56
N PHE A 169 -4.56 -22.17 6.70
CA PHE A 169 -4.67 -20.73 7.00
C PHE A 169 -6.11 -20.30 7.27
N ALA A 170 -7.09 -20.86 6.55
CA ALA A 170 -8.51 -20.57 6.76
C ALA A 170 -9.03 -21.03 8.15
N GLN A 171 -8.37 -21.99 8.78
CA GLN A 171 -8.71 -22.48 10.11
C GLN A 171 -7.97 -21.72 11.23
N LEU A 172 -6.96 -20.91 10.92
CA LEU A 172 -6.16 -20.19 11.91
C LEU A 172 -6.92 -19.00 12.49
N GLN A 173 -6.95 -18.91 13.81
CA GLN A 173 -7.45 -17.72 14.50
C GLN A 173 -6.47 -16.55 14.39
N PRO A 174 -6.97 -15.30 14.35
CA PRO A 174 -6.12 -14.12 14.31
C PRO A 174 -5.21 -14.04 15.55
N LEU A 175 -4.01 -13.49 15.37
CA LEU A 175 -3.04 -13.35 16.45
C LEU A 175 -3.59 -12.46 17.59
N PRO A 176 -3.34 -12.82 18.86
CA PRO A 176 -3.79 -12.03 19.99
C PRO A 176 -3.05 -10.68 20.02
N ARG A 177 -3.79 -9.58 19.88
CA ARG A 177 -3.24 -8.22 20.02
C ARG A 177 -2.96 -7.90 21.49
N ALA A 178 -1.86 -7.20 21.78
CA ALA A 178 -1.42 -6.88 23.14
C ALA A 178 -2.48 -6.15 23.99
N GLY A 179 -3.42 -5.41 23.37
CA GLY A 179 -4.52 -4.74 24.07
C GLY A 179 -5.67 -5.66 24.54
N ALA A 180 -5.83 -6.86 23.98
CA ALA A 180 -6.89 -7.80 24.38
C ALA A 180 -6.44 -8.77 25.48
N ALA A 181 -5.14 -8.84 25.76
CA ALA A 181 -4.56 -9.79 26.70
C ALA A 181 -4.83 -9.45 28.17
N HIS A 182 -5.10 -8.19 28.51
CA HIS A 182 -5.36 -7.78 29.89
C HIS A 182 -6.75 -8.23 30.39
N VAL A 183 -7.75 -8.38 29.52
CA VAL A 183 -9.13 -8.70 29.96
C VAL A 183 -9.32 -10.19 30.27
N ARG A 184 -8.56 -11.11 29.64
CA ARG A 184 -8.75 -12.56 29.85
C ARG A 184 -8.05 -13.16 31.07
N LEU A 185 -7.11 -12.45 31.70
CA LEU A 185 -6.42 -12.97 32.90
C LEU A 185 -7.19 -12.74 34.21
N HIS A 186 -8.18 -11.82 34.22
CA HIS A 186 -9.00 -11.56 35.40
C HIS A 186 -10.22 -12.50 35.52
N ASN A 187 -10.49 -13.34 34.52
CA ASN A 187 -11.61 -14.29 34.53
C ASN A 187 -11.17 -15.76 34.76
N LEU A 188 -9.95 -15.97 35.25
CA LEU A 188 -9.37 -17.30 35.52
C LEU A 188 -8.80 -17.42 36.95
N PHE A 189 -9.14 -16.49 37.85
CA PHE A 189 -8.94 -16.61 39.29
C PHE A 189 -10.25 -16.32 40.02
#